data_AF-A0A8H2WXM2-F1
#
_entry.id   AF-A0A8H2WXM2-F1
#
_cell.length_a   1.000
_cell.length_b   1.000
_cell.length_c   1.000
_cell.angle_alpha   90.00
_cell.angle_beta   90.00
_cell.angle_gamma   90.00
#
_symmetry.space_group_name_H-M   'P 1'
#
loop_
_entity.id
_entity.type
_entity.pdbx_description
1 polymer ?
#
loop_
_entity_poly.entity_id
_entity_poly.type
_entity_poly.pdbx_seq_one_letter_code
_entity_poly.pdbx_strand_id
1 'polypeptide(L)'
;MNALVKLFSLMGIASEHLSSTTHDDYRLPESSPDMSSLACSEFGLDSKTGFLPTRVPLARLPAAFNKWEDALQHAMVVLKRPGDSDDPPPTEEEREQSLRWRENLQRMEVISIDSLKLDLRTAQRAHHVLAFLVQFYVQSLPPRTETELGPIRIPRSLAIPFVGMSRHLDIAPILTYADCVLWNFYLDDPGKPLTLENIRIRDLFTKDYQEEHFFLTSARIEIRGFEAIQLMGDAIASIHKAKERNIPIDETQLQSILARLAIVIDDLNQILWSVRDACGYQFFYWVFRPWIRGTDQGYGSPKWLYEGVDSEGIEFQCSGPSAGQAALMHAFDVFLGIGHPQKDDRYSPTCTGMRVHPSYDPHGNPRTCPASSASSPSAATCPVTGKLPPSPTDMSNELRSFLLEEAAYPTPPAEKTELMITLPLKLLSLERSPKLLTPPSSPYGSPVLSASPSCGEVPKLQPQADLDTSFIVRMRKYIPGNHQKFLLHLAHSNIRPHVGICAGSGIRRAYNDCVWAIKRFRDTHIKIVTLYVIHPARSKVLVKDADAESAPVRGTGGTSLVPLLKAYRNNTANTIFQID
;
A
#
# COMPACT_ATOMS: atom_id res chain seq x y z
N MET A 1 -34.02 -8.96 17.04
CA MET A 1 -34.66 -10.20 16.52
C MET A 1 -36.09 -9.88 16.09
N ASN A 2 -36.26 -9.35 14.88
CA ASN A 2 -36.66 -10.07 13.66
C ASN A 2 -38.18 -10.16 13.45
N ALA A 3 -38.76 -9.08 12.93
CA ALA A 3 -40.04 -9.10 12.18
C ALA A 3 -39.87 -9.66 10.75
N LEU A 4 -38.63 -9.91 10.30
CA LEU A 4 -38.30 -10.46 8.98
C LEU A 4 -38.23 -12.00 8.93
N VAL A 5 -38.23 -12.69 10.09
CA VAL A 5 -38.22 -14.17 10.14
C VAL A 5 -39.62 -14.77 9.94
N LYS A 6 -40.69 -14.02 10.21
CA LYS A 6 -42.08 -14.50 10.01
C LYS A 6 -42.52 -14.53 8.54
N LEU A 7 -41.82 -13.87 7.62
CA LEU A 7 -42.20 -13.86 6.20
C LEU A 7 -41.69 -15.09 5.43
N PHE A 8 -40.60 -15.72 5.89
CA PHE A 8 -40.00 -16.89 5.23
C PHE A 8 -40.63 -18.23 5.65
N SER A 9 -41.47 -18.26 6.67
CA SER A 9 -42.19 -19.47 7.11
C SER A 9 -43.42 -19.81 6.25
N LEU A 10 -43.80 -18.96 5.29
CA LEU A 10 -44.99 -19.12 4.46
C LEU A 10 -44.75 -19.82 3.12
N MET A 11 -43.49 -20.15 2.77
CA MET A 11 -43.14 -20.87 1.53
C MET A 11 -42.42 -22.18 1.84
N GLY A 12 -43.13 -23.09 2.54
CA GLY A 12 -42.62 -24.34 3.09
C GLY A 12 -41.75 -25.19 2.16
N ILE A 13 -40.44 -24.92 2.19
CA ILE A 13 -39.40 -25.77 1.63
C ILE A 13 -38.39 -26.00 2.75
N ALA A 14 -38.48 -27.16 3.38
CA ALA A 14 -37.43 -27.68 4.23
C ALA A 14 -36.47 -28.50 3.36
N SER A 15 -35.18 -28.23 3.44
CA SER A 15 -34.17 -29.30 3.45
C SER A 15 -32.86 -28.79 4.04
N GLU A 16 -32.33 -29.61 4.90
CA GLU A 16 -31.15 -29.46 5.73
C GLU A 16 -29.86 -29.27 4.91
N HIS A 17 -29.01 -28.35 5.36
CA HIS A 17 -27.58 -28.61 5.45
C HIS A 17 -26.98 -27.70 6.55
N LEU A 18 -26.38 -28.33 7.56
CA LEU A 18 -25.54 -27.70 8.56
C LEU A 18 -24.51 -26.77 7.88
N SER A 19 -24.58 -25.47 8.12
CA SER A 19 -23.41 -24.59 7.99
C SER A 19 -23.15 -23.90 9.31
N SER A 20 -22.06 -24.31 9.95
CA SER A 20 -21.36 -23.52 10.95
C SER A 20 -20.93 -22.19 10.32
N THR A 21 -21.72 -21.14 10.56
CA THR A 21 -21.31 -19.75 10.28
C THR A 21 -21.18 -19.02 11.61
N THR A 22 -19.99 -19.06 12.20
CA THR A 22 -19.55 -17.94 13.03
C THR A 22 -19.42 -16.74 12.08
N HIS A 23 -20.21 -15.71 12.31
CA HIS A 23 -20.07 -14.43 11.61
C HIS A 23 -18.73 -13.81 12.04
N ASP A 24 -17.65 -14.15 11.33
CA ASP A 24 -16.33 -13.51 11.44
C ASP A 24 -16.34 -12.13 10.76
N ASP A 25 -17.38 -11.33 11.01
CA ASP A 25 -17.45 -9.95 10.59
C ASP A 25 -17.23 -9.12 11.84
N TYR A 26 -16.14 -8.34 11.86
CA TYR A 26 -15.88 -7.47 13.01
C TYR A 26 -16.92 -6.35 13.03
N ARG A 27 -17.36 -5.99 14.24
CA ARG A 27 -18.23 -4.83 14.40
C ARG A 27 -17.42 -3.57 14.10
N LEU A 28 -18.05 -2.61 13.49
CA LEU A 28 -17.46 -1.31 13.25
C LEU A 28 -18.16 -0.29 14.14
N PRO A 29 -17.52 0.84 14.48
CA PRO A 29 -18.17 1.90 15.23
C PRO A 29 -19.50 2.31 14.57
N GLU A 30 -20.55 2.60 15.35
CA GLU A 30 -21.90 2.91 14.84
C GLU A 30 -21.97 4.16 13.93
N SER A 31 -20.88 4.94 13.86
CA SER A 31 -20.72 6.15 13.05
C SER A 31 -19.92 5.97 11.75
N SER A 32 -19.78 4.75 11.21
CA SER A 32 -19.05 4.52 9.95
C SER A 32 -19.70 5.25 8.76
N PRO A 33 -19.00 6.14 8.03
CA PRO A 33 -19.60 6.96 6.96
C PRO A 33 -19.80 6.20 5.64
N ASP A 34 -20.66 6.72 4.75
CA ASP A 34 -21.02 6.11 3.44
C ASP A 34 -20.00 6.47 2.34
N MET A 35 -19.49 5.44 1.65
CA MET A 35 -18.49 5.54 0.58
C MET A 35 -19.05 5.29 -0.82
N SER A 36 -20.37 5.30 -1.00
CA SER A 36 -21.05 5.03 -2.27
C SER A 36 -20.50 5.82 -3.47
N SER A 37 -19.89 6.99 -3.23
CA SER A 37 -19.22 7.81 -4.25
C SER A 37 -17.92 7.24 -4.82
N LEU A 38 -17.21 6.39 -4.07
CA LEU A 38 -15.97 5.71 -4.49
C LEU A 38 -16.10 4.18 -4.50
N ALA A 39 -17.20 3.64 -3.97
CA ALA A 39 -17.42 2.21 -3.79
C ALA A 39 -17.75 1.53 -5.12
N CYS A 40 -16.71 1.08 -5.82
CA CYS A 40 -16.82 0.00 -6.79
C CYS A 40 -16.28 -1.28 -6.16
N SER A 41 -17.07 -2.36 -6.15
CA SER A 41 -16.62 -3.67 -5.64
C SER A 41 -15.34 -4.15 -6.33
N GLU A 42 -15.09 -3.70 -7.56
CA GLU A 42 -13.90 -4.01 -8.35
C GLU A 42 -12.60 -3.35 -7.84
N PHE A 43 -12.72 -2.30 -7.01
CA PHE A 43 -11.59 -1.58 -6.45
C PHE A 43 -11.05 -2.23 -5.18
N GLY A 44 -11.79 -3.17 -4.57
CA GLY A 44 -11.39 -3.78 -3.30
C GLY A 44 -11.18 -2.77 -2.17
N LEU A 45 -11.84 -1.61 -2.28
CA LEU A 45 -11.98 -0.64 -1.22
C LEU A 45 -13.22 -0.99 -0.41
N ASP A 46 -13.01 -1.18 0.88
CA ASP A 46 -14.12 -1.35 1.80
C ASP A 46 -14.72 -0.01 2.18
N SER A 47 -16.06 0.02 2.24
CA SER A 47 -16.82 1.22 2.60
C SER A 47 -16.59 1.71 4.04
N LYS A 48 -15.92 0.93 4.88
CA LYS A 48 -15.73 1.20 6.31
C LYS A 48 -14.27 1.06 6.77
N THR A 49 -13.40 0.41 5.98
CA THR A 49 -11.99 0.20 6.31
C THR A 49 -11.00 0.58 5.21
N GLY A 50 -11.48 1.14 4.09
CA GLY A 50 -10.61 1.65 3.03
C GLY A 50 -9.83 0.52 2.36
N PHE A 51 -8.50 0.59 2.36
CA PHE A 51 -7.66 -0.45 1.75
C PHE A 51 -7.50 -1.71 2.60
N LEU A 52 -7.87 -1.68 3.89
CA LEU A 52 -7.95 -2.88 4.71
C LEU A 52 -9.15 -3.74 4.29
N PRO A 53 -9.00 -5.07 4.22
CA PRO A 53 -10.10 -5.98 3.94
C PRO A 53 -11.30 -5.81 4.89
N THR A 54 -12.52 -5.93 4.33
CA THR A 54 -13.81 -5.89 5.06
C THR A 54 -13.93 -6.92 6.18
N ARG A 55 -13.22 -8.04 6.05
CA ARG A 55 -13.20 -9.14 7.04
C ARG A 55 -11.79 -9.35 7.50
N VAL A 56 -11.60 -9.65 8.80
CA VAL A 56 -10.28 -9.96 9.36
C VAL A 56 -9.62 -11.03 8.47
N PRO A 57 -8.34 -10.90 8.08
CA PRO A 57 -7.66 -11.92 7.31
C PRO A 57 -7.80 -13.31 7.93
N LEU A 58 -7.91 -14.34 7.09
CA LEU A 58 -8.01 -15.71 7.60
C LEU A 58 -6.81 -16.03 8.47
N ALA A 59 -7.06 -16.62 9.64
CA ALA A 59 -5.98 -17.06 10.51
C ALA A 59 -5.19 -18.21 9.88
N ARG A 60 -5.88 -19.10 9.15
CA ARG A 60 -5.31 -20.23 8.43
C ARG A 60 -6.12 -20.53 7.18
N LEU A 61 -5.46 -21.09 6.17
CA LEU A 61 -6.08 -21.71 5.00
C LEU A 61 -6.91 -22.95 5.37
N PRO A 62 -7.82 -23.39 4.48
CA PRO A 62 -8.54 -24.66 4.65
C PRO A 62 -7.58 -25.86 4.81
N ALA A 63 -8.06 -26.93 5.46
CA ALA A 63 -7.24 -28.08 5.87
C ALA A 63 -6.43 -28.75 4.74
N ALA A 64 -6.91 -28.68 3.49
CA ALA A 64 -6.18 -29.17 2.31
C ALA A 64 -4.80 -28.51 2.13
N PHE A 65 -4.58 -27.33 2.71
CA PHE A 65 -3.36 -26.52 2.62
C PHE A 65 -2.54 -26.50 3.92
N ASN A 66 -2.86 -27.37 4.89
CA ASN A 66 -2.16 -27.43 6.18
C ASN A 66 -0.63 -27.57 6.01
N LYS A 67 -0.16 -28.25 4.96
CA LYS A 67 1.28 -28.38 4.68
C LYS A 67 2.01 -27.02 4.59
N TRP A 68 1.36 -25.99 4.02
CA TRP A 68 1.94 -24.65 3.94
C TRP A 68 1.87 -23.93 5.29
N GLU A 69 0.71 -23.99 5.95
CA GLU A 69 0.49 -23.32 7.24
C GLU A 69 1.36 -23.90 8.36
N ASP A 70 1.53 -25.23 8.40
CA ASP A 70 2.40 -25.91 9.36
C ASP A 70 3.87 -25.60 9.08
N ALA A 71 4.26 -25.53 7.81
CA ALA A 71 5.60 -25.11 7.43
C ALA A 71 5.90 -23.67 7.84
N LEU A 72 4.93 -22.75 7.71
CA LEU A 72 5.06 -21.35 8.13
C LEU A 72 5.19 -21.27 9.65
N GLN A 73 4.29 -21.91 10.39
CA GLN A 73 4.33 -21.92 11.85
C GLN A 73 5.66 -22.49 12.37
N HIS A 74 6.14 -23.58 11.76
CA HIS A 74 7.41 -24.18 12.10
C HIS A 74 8.57 -23.22 11.78
N ALA A 75 8.57 -22.57 10.61
CA ALA A 75 9.58 -21.62 10.18
C ALA A 75 9.81 -20.52 11.21
N MET A 76 8.72 -19.91 11.69
CA MET A 76 8.78 -18.83 12.67
C MET A 76 9.35 -19.28 14.02
N VAL A 77 9.37 -20.59 14.33
CA VAL A 77 9.94 -21.13 15.57
C VAL A 77 11.41 -21.50 15.42
N VAL A 78 11.77 -22.15 14.31
CA VAL A 78 13.09 -22.82 14.19
C VAL A 78 14.09 -22.09 13.32
N LEU A 79 13.65 -21.18 12.45
CA LEU A 79 14.57 -20.50 11.55
C LEU A 79 15.16 -19.25 12.19
N LYS A 80 16.49 -19.24 12.22
CA LYS A 80 17.29 -18.04 12.45
C LYS A 80 17.88 -17.59 11.12
N ARG A 81 18.10 -16.29 10.98
CA ARG A 81 18.84 -15.74 9.85
C ARG A 81 20.34 -15.81 10.17
N PRO A 82 21.18 -16.39 9.29
CA PRO A 82 22.62 -16.36 9.47
C PRO A 82 23.21 -14.95 9.28
N GLY A 83 24.08 -14.49 10.19
CA GLY A 83 25.20 -13.59 9.86
C GLY A 83 24.98 -12.08 9.87
N ASP A 84 24.07 -11.50 10.65
CA ASP A 84 23.96 -10.02 10.74
C ASP A 84 23.74 -9.45 12.17
N SER A 85 23.65 -10.30 13.19
CA SER A 85 23.66 -9.93 14.61
C SER A 85 24.97 -10.40 15.28
N ASP A 86 25.33 -9.81 16.41
CA ASP A 86 26.32 -10.37 17.35
C ASP A 86 25.85 -11.71 17.96
N ASP A 87 24.81 -12.33 17.40
CA ASP A 87 24.33 -13.62 17.83
C ASP A 87 25.41 -14.67 17.56
N PRO A 88 25.56 -15.64 18.48
CA PRO A 88 26.45 -16.76 18.25
C PRO A 88 26.05 -17.47 16.94
N PRO A 89 27.02 -18.07 16.23
CA PRO A 89 26.71 -18.89 15.07
C PRO A 89 25.69 -19.96 15.46
N PRO A 90 24.78 -20.34 14.54
CA PRO A 90 23.75 -21.32 14.83
C PRO A 90 24.39 -22.63 15.30
N THR A 91 23.76 -23.28 16.28
CA THR A 91 24.20 -24.61 16.74
C THR A 91 24.06 -25.64 15.61
N GLU A 92 24.75 -26.77 15.70
CA GLU A 92 24.59 -27.82 14.67
C GLU A 92 23.15 -28.34 14.60
N GLU A 93 22.47 -28.41 15.75
CA GLU A 93 21.04 -28.76 15.81
C GLU A 93 20.17 -27.73 15.07
N GLU A 94 20.40 -26.42 15.29
CA GLU A 94 19.68 -25.36 14.58
C GLU A 94 19.94 -25.41 13.07
N ARG A 95 21.18 -25.72 12.68
CA ARG A 95 21.57 -25.89 11.28
C ARG A 95 20.87 -27.09 10.64
N GLU A 96 20.81 -28.22 11.33
CA GLU A 96 20.12 -29.43 10.89
C GLU A 96 18.60 -29.21 10.78
N GLN A 97 17.98 -28.57 11.77
CA GLN A 97 16.56 -28.21 11.74
C GLN A 97 16.24 -27.30 10.54
N SER A 98 17.07 -26.29 10.31
CA SER A 98 16.93 -25.36 9.18
C SER A 98 17.07 -26.08 7.82
N LEU A 99 18.03 -26.99 7.70
CA LEU A 99 18.21 -27.84 6.51
C LEU A 99 17.00 -28.74 6.28
N ARG A 100 16.55 -29.47 7.30
CA ARG A 100 15.40 -30.37 7.23
C ARG A 100 14.12 -29.64 6.85
N TRP A 101 13.90 -28.43 7.38
CA TRP A 101 12.76 -27.60 6.99
C TRP A 101 12.78 -27.26 5.49
N ARG A 102 13.93 -26.86 4.94
CA ARG A 102 14.09 -26.59 3.49
C ARG A 102 13.92 -27.84 2.64
N GLU A 103 14.51 -28.96 3.04
CA GLU A 103 14.37 -30.22 2.31
C GLU A 103 12.91 -30.70 2.27
N ASN A 104 12.16 -30.53 3.36
CA ASN A 104 10.74 -30.87 3.41
C ASN A 104 9.94 -30.04 2.40
N LEU A 105 10.25 -28.74 2.25
CA LEU A 105 9.64 -27.90 1.22
C LEU A 105 10.03 -28.35 -0.17
N GLN A 106 11.31 -28.68 -0.41
CA GLN A 106 11.78 -29.17 -1.71
C GLN A 106 11.12 -30.49 -2.14
N ARG A 107 10.89 -31.41 -1.18
CA ARG A 107 10.22 -32.70 -1.42
C ARG A 107 8.69 -32.59 -1.49
N MET A 108 8.11 -31.47 -1.08
CA MET A 108 6.67 -31.28 -1.09
C MET A 108 6.14 -31.29 -2.53
N GLU A 109 5.01 -31.98 -2.75
CA GLU A 109 4.31 -31.93 -4.03
C GLU A 109 3.73 -30.53 -4.29
N VAL A 110 3.59 -30.17 -5.56
CA VAL A 110 2.93 -28.92 -5.96
C VAL A 110 1.44 -29.03 -5.63
N ILE A 111 0.97 -28.23 -4.67
CA ILE A 111 -0.45 -28.18 -4.27
C ILE A 111 -1.20 -27.25 -5.23
N SER A 112 -2.31 -27.72 -5.82
CA SER A 112 -3.14 -26.87 -6.70
C SER A 112 -3.80 -25.73 -5.93
N ILE A 113 -3.80 -24.55 -6.54
CA ILE A 113 -4.36 -23.31 -6.00
C ILE A 113 -5.78 -23.00 -6.52
N ASP A 114 -6.35 -23.84 -7.38
CA ASP A 114 -7.57 -23.47 -8.12
C ASP A 114 -8.78 -23.23 -7.20
N SER A 115 -8.91 -23.99 -6.11
CA SER A 115 -9.96 -23.77 -5.11
C SER A 115 -9.76 -22.48 -4.30
N LEU A 116 -8.51 -22.00 -4.15
CA LEU A 116 -8.18 -20.77 -3.43
C LEU A 116 -8.48 -19.50 -4.24
N LYS A 117 -8.57 -19.61 -5.57
CA LYS A 117 -8.91 -18.50 -6.46
C LYS A 117 -10.40 -18.12 -6.42
N LEU A 118 -11.22 -18.96 -5.80
CA LEU A 118 -12.68 -18.80 -5.78
C LEU A 118 -13.15 -17.76 -4.75
N ASP A 119 -12.36 -17.52 -3.70
CA ASP A 119 -12.66 -16.54 -2.66
C ASP A 119 -11.45 -15.64 -2.39
N LEU A 120 -11.66 -14.33 -2.46
CA LEU A 120 -10.60 -13.32 -2.33
C LEU A 120 -9.86 -13.43 -0.99
N ARG A 121 -10.56 -13.71 0.11
CA ARG A 121 -9.95 -13.81 1.46
C ARG A 121 -9.04 -15.03 1.54
N THR A 122 -9.43 -16.16 0.95
CA THR A 122 -8.57 -17.35 0.82
C THR A 122 -7.39 -17.11 -0.11
N ALA A 123 -7.58 -16.40 -1.22
CA ALA A 123 -6.52 -16.02 -2.14
C ALA A 123 -5.45 -15.13 -1.47
N GLN A 124 -5.89 -14.12 -0.72
CA GLN A 124 -5.03 -13.21 0.04
C GLN A 124 -4.20 -13.95 1.09
N ARG A 125 -4.84 -14.83 1.89
CA ARG A 125 -4.12 -15.66 2.87
C ARG A 125 -3.11 -16.59 2.18
N ALA A 126 -3.47 -17.17 1.05
CA ALA A 126 -2.57 -18.05 0.31
C ALA A 126 -1.33 -17.31 -0.20
N HIS A 127 -1.51 -16.12 -0.75
CA HIS A 127 -0.40 -15.27 -1.17
C HIS A 127 0.49 -14.91 0.02
N HIS A 128 -0.09 -14.47 1.14
CA HIS A 128 0.64 -14.17 2.36
C HIS A 128 1.49 -15.35 2.85
N VAL A 129 0.90 -16.54 3.01
CA VAL A 129 1.61 -17.73 3.50
C VAL A 129 2.75 -18.11 2.57
N LEU A 130 2.50 -18.14 1.25
CA LEU A 130 3.51 -18.49 0.25
C LEU A 130 4.63 -17.45 0.19
N ALA A 131 4.31 -16.16 0.31
CA ALA A 131 5.29 -15.08 0.34
C ALA A 131 6.20 -15.18 1.57
N PHE A 132 5.63 -15.42 2.75
CA PHE A 132 6.42 -15.65 3.98
C PHE A 132 7.28 -16.91 3.87
N LEU A 133 6.75 -18.03 3.36
CA LEU A 133 7.51 -19.26 3.16
C LEU A 133 8.71 -19.06 2.22
N VAL A 134 8.51 -18.37 1.09
CA VAL A 134 9.61 -18.03 0.17
C VAL A 134 10.63 -17.12 0.84
N GLN A 135 10.16 -16.11 1.60
CA GLN A 135 11.05 -15.19 2.30
C GLN A 135 11.88 -15.90 3.38
N PHE A 136 11.26 -16.75 4.21
CA PHE A 136 11.95 -17.61 5.16
C PHE A 136 12.94 -18.54 4.47
N TYR A 137 12.53 -19.16 3.35
CA TYR A 137 13.39 -20.07 2.59
C TYR A 137 14.66 -19.38 2.12
N VAL A 138 14.55 -18.20 1.51
CA VAL A 138 15.71 -17.50 0.98
C VAL A 138 16.56 -16.88 2.09
N GLN A 139 15.95 -16.19 3.06
CA GLN A 139 16.71 -15.41 4.05
C GLN A 139 17.30 -16.27 5.17
N SER A 140 16.89 -17.53 5.30
CA SER A 140 17.50 -18.49 6.23
C SER A 140 18.60 -19.36 5.59
N LEU A 141 18.91 -19.16 4.29
CA LEU A 141 19.98 -19.92 3.64
C LEU A 141 21.33 -19.68 4.33
N PRO A 142 22.20 -20.70 4.41
CA PRO A 142 23.57 -20.51 4.83
C PRO A 142 24.28 -19.43 4.00
N PRO A 143 25.31 -18.75 4.55
CA PRO A 143 26.12 -17.82 3.79
C PRO A 143 26.69 -18.48 2.54
N ARG A 144 26.51 -17.83 1.39
CA ARG A 144 27.00 -18.34 0.10
C ARG A 144 28.51 -18.22 0.02
N THR A 145 29.15 -19.20 -0.60
CA THR A 145 30.59 -19.16 -0.90
C THR A 145 30.84 -18.38 -2.19
N GLU A 146 32.07 -17.89 -2.40
CA GLU A 146 32.47 -17.15 -3.61
C GLU A 146 32.29 -17.96 -4.92
N THR A 147 32.19 -19.29 -4.81
CA THR A 147 31.96 -20.19 -5.94
C THR A 147 30.48 -20.29 -6.35
N GLU A 148 29.56 -19.84 -5.51
CA GLU A 148 28.11 -19.91 -5.75
C GLU A 148 27.58 -18.64 -6.42
N LEU A 149 27.85 -18.47 -7.71
CA LEU A 149 27.46 -17.26 -8.47
C LEU A 149 26.04 -17.32 -9.07
N GLY A 150 25.42 -18.50 -9.11
CA GLY A 150 24.09 -18.69 -9.72
C GLY A 150 22.93 -18.07 -8.93
N PRO A 151 21.72 -17.99 -9.52
CA PRO A 151 20.53 -17.51 -8.82
C PRO A 151 20.16 -18.42 -7.65
N ILE A 152 19.50 -17.86 -6.64
CA ILE A 152 18.88 -18.64 -5.58
C ILE A 152 17.66 -19.35 -6.15
N ARG A 153 17.62 -20.68 -6.03
CA ARG A 153 16.54 -21.50 -6.59
C ARG A 153 15.45 -21.72 -5.55
N ILE A 154 14.25 -21.24 -5.85
CA ILE A 154 13.05 -21.44 -5.05
C ILE A 154 12.37 -22.72 -5.57
N PRO A 155 12.10 -23.71 -4.70
CA PRO A 155 11.60 -25.00 -5.13
C PRO A 155 10.23 -24.90 -5.79
N ARG A 156 9.98 -25.76 -6.78
CA ARG A 156 8.72 -25.76 -7.55
C ARG A 156 7.44 -25.86 -6.70
N SER A 157 7.55 -26.52 -5.54
CA SER A 157 6.48 -26.68 -4.55
C SER A 157 5.99 -25.37 -3.94
N LEU A 158 6.85 -24.34 -3.91
CA LEU A 158 6.53 -22.98 -3.52
C LEU A 158 6.38 -22.07 -4.74
N ALA A 159 7.29 -22.18 -5.71
CA ALA A 159 7.39 -21.26 -6.83
C ALA A 159 6.14 -21.26 -7.72
N ILE A 160 5.65 -22.43 -8.12
CA ILE A 160 4.47 -22.58 -8.98
C ILE A 160 3.20 -21.99 -8.33
N PRO A 161 2.80 -22.42 -7.12
CA PRO A 161 1.60 -21.88 -6.49
C PRO A 161 1.74 -20.40 -6.14
N PHE A 162 2.92 -19.96 -5.71
CA PHE A 162 3.13 -18.56 -5.35
C PHE A 162 2.96 -17.64 -6.56
N VAL A 163 3.69 -17.89 -7.65
CA VAL A 163 3.55 -17.09 -8.87
C VAL A 163 2.14 -17.20 -9.45
N GLY A 164 1.50 -18.37 -9.34
CA GLY A 164 0.10 -18.55 -9.73
C GLY A 164 -0.88 -17.67 -8.95
N MET A 165 -0.71 -17.55 -7.63
CA MET A 165 -1.51 -16.67 -6.78
C MET A 165 -1.21 -15.20 -7.02
N SER A 166 0.06 -14.83 -7.19
CA SER A 166 0.49 -13.47 -7.52
C SER A 166 -0.14 -12.98 -8.83
N ARG A 167 -0.17 -13.84 -9.86
CA ARG A 167 -0.87 -13.56 -11.14
C ARG A 167 -2.38 -13.41 -10.96
N HIS A 168 -3.00 -14.23 -10.11
CA HIS A 168 -4.44 -14.17 -9.85
C HIS A 168 -4.85 -12.87 -9.14
N LEU A 169 -4.03 -12.40 -8.19
CA LEU A 169 -4.26 -11.16 -7.45
C LEU A 169 -3.69 -9.91 -8.14
N ASP A 170 -3.02 -10.09 -9.28
CA ASP A 170 -2.30 -9.06 -10.02
C ASP A 170 -1.35 -8.24 -9.11
N ILE A 171 -0.46 -8.96 -8.43
CA ILE A 171 0.54 -8.45 -7.50
C ILE A 171 1.88 -9.13 -7.75
N ALA A 172 2.99 -8.49 -7.38
CA ALA A 172 4.34 -9.04 -7.56
C ALA A 172 4.56 -10.35 -6.77
N PRO A 173 5.24 -11.37 -7.35
CA PRO A 173 5.58 -12.63 -6.67
C PRO A 173 6.78 -12.47 -5.72
N ILE A 174 6.63 -11.62 -4.72
CA ILE A 174 7.60 -11.33 -3.66
C ILE A 174 6.81 -10.95 -2.41
N LEU A 175 7.43 -10.98 -1.23
CA LEU A 175 6.80 -10.40 -0.04
C LEU A 175 6.50 -8.91 -0.27
N THR A 176 5.24 -8.51 -0.09
CA THR A 176 4.77 -7.13 -0.32
C THR A 176 4.25 -6.47 0.96
N TYR A 177 4.00 -5.15 0.89
CA TYR A 177 3.28 -4.42 1.94
C TYR A 177 1.90 -5.03 2.24
N ALA A 178 1.19 -5.54 1.22
CA ALA A 178 -0.09 -6.19 1.41
C ALA A 178 0.05 -7.44 2.29
N ASP A 179 1.09 -8.25 2.05
CA ASP A 179 1.37 -9.44 2.85
C ASP A 179 1.80 -9.12 4.28
N CYS A 180 2.52 -8.03 4.50
CA CYS A 180 3.03 -7.69 5.83
C CYS A 180 2.03 -6.92 6.70
N VAL A 181 1.09 -6.19 6.07
CA VAL A 181 0.21 -5.23 6.75
C VAL A 181 -1.26 -5.55 6.48
N LEU A 182 -1.70 -5.44 5.22
CA LEU A 182 -3.13 -5.48 4.88
C LEU A 182 -3.76 -6.87 5.13
N TRP A 183 -3.00 -7.94 4.88
CA TRP A 183 -3.46 -9.32 4.97
C TRP A 183 -2.92 -10.07 6.19
N ASN A 184 -2.27 -9.36 7.12
CA ASN A 184 -1.54 -9.93 8.25
C ASN A 184 -1.99 -9.38 9.61
N PHE A 185 -3.28 -9.08 9.77
CA PHE A 185 -3.80 -8.60 11.04
C PHE A 185 -4.87 -9.51 11.62
N TYR A 186 -5.09 -9.33 12.93
CA TYR A 186 -6.20 -9.91 13.68
C TYR A 186 -6.68 -8.92 14.74
N LEU A 187 -7.78 -9.26 15.40
CA LEU A 187 -8.29 -8.50 16.53
C LEU A 187 -7.86 -9.16 17.83
N ASP A 188 -7.24 -8.39 18.74
CA ASP A 188 -6.82 -8.85 20.06
C ASP A 188 -8.02 -9.42 20.85
N ASP A 189 -9.12 -8.65 20.85
CA ASP A 189 -10.43 -9.11 21.28
C ASP A 189 -11.37 -9.22 20.06
N PRO A 190 -11.66 -10.45 19.58
CA PRO A 190 -12.56 -10.67 18.45
C PRO A 190 -14.00 -10.18 18.68
N GLY A 191 -14.42 -9.95 19.93
CA GLY A 191 -15.73 -9.41 20.27
C GLY A 191 -15.82 -7.89 20.16
N LYS A 192 -14.68 -7.19 20.05
CA LYS A 192 -14.59 -5.74 19.96
C LYS A 192 -14.41 -5.26 18.51
N PRO A 193 -14.73 -3.99 18.22
CA PRO A 193 -14.57 -3.46 16.87
C PRO A 193 -13.10 -3.35 16.45
N LEU A 194 -12.88 -3.21 15.14
CA LEU A 194 -11.56 -2.83 14.61
C LEU A 194 -11.26 -1.38 15.05
N THR A 195 -10.25 -1.22 15.90
CA THR A 195 -9.73 0.09 16.35
C THR A 195 -8.20 0.07 16.35
N LEU A 196 -7.58 1.23 16.59
CA LEU A 196 -6.11 1.35 16.68
C LEU A 196 -5.52 0.53 17.82
N GLU A 197 -6.30 0.29 18.88
CA GLU A 197 -5.93 -0.46 20.08
C GLU A 197 -6.23 -1.96 19.95
N ASN A 198 -7.26 -2.32 19.19
CA ASN A 198 -7.71 -3.72 19.08
C ASN A 198 -7.10 -4.48 17.89
N ILE A 199 -6.39 -3.81 16.98
CA ILE A 199 -5.68 -4.48 15.87
C ILE A 199 -4.29 -4.97 16.32
N ARG A 200 -3.91 -6.17 15.88
CA ARG A 200 -2.59 -6.80 16.08
C ARG A 200 -2.07 -7.42 14.80
N ILE A 201 -0.76 -7.65 14.71
CA ILE A 201 -0.12 -8.29 13.55
C ILE A 201 0.13 -9.77 13.86
N ARG A 202 -0.21 -10.65 12.91
CA ARG A 202 -0.25 -12.11 13.16
C ARG A 202 1.11 -12.78 13.00
N ASP A 203 1.60 -12.82 11.77
CA ASP A 203 2.78 -13.58 11.38
C ASP A 203 4.00 -12.65 11.29
N LEU A 204 5.08 -13.04 11.96
CA LEU A 204 6.31 -12.26 12.18
C LEU A 204 7.54 -13.11 11.86
N PHE A 205 8.63 -12.49 11.40
CA PHE A 205 9.89 -13.17 11.11
C PHE A 205 10.73 -13.44 12.36
N THR A 206 10.84 -12.45 13.25
CA THR A 206 11.67 -12.50 14.46
C THR A 206 10.87 -12.84 15.71
N LYS A 207 9.53 -12.71 15.65
CA LYS A 207 8.61 -12.79 16.80
C LYS A 207 8.87 -11.77 17.90
N ASP A 208 9.67 -10.76 17.61
CA ASP A 208 9.96 -9.69 18.55
C ASP A 208 8.84 -8.64 18.46
N TYR A 209 8.46 -8.09 19.62
CA TYR A 209 7.42 -7.06 19.69
C TYR A 209 7.79 -5.81 18.87
N GLN A 210 9.09 -5.54 18.67
CA GLN A 210 9.56 -4.42 17.86
C GLN A 210 9.27 -4.59 16.37
N GLU A 211 9.27 -5.83 15.86
CA GLU A 211 8.82 -6.12 14.49
C GLU A 211 7.31 -5.91 14.39
N GLU A 212 6.56 -6.43 15.36
CA GLU A 212 5.11 -6.24 15.41
C GLU A 212 4.75 -4.76 15.41
N HIS A 213 5.40 -3.95 16.26
CA HIS A 213 5.16 -2.52 16.35
C HIS A 213 5.43 -1.79 15.02
N PHE A 214 6.44 -2.21 14.27
CA PHE A 214 6.75 -1.63 12.95
C PHE A 214 5.59 -1.82 11.96
N PHE A 215 5.08 -3.05 11.82
CA PHE A 215 3.95 -3.32 10.93
C PHE A 215 2.63 -2.80 11.48
N LEU A 216 2.43 -2.84 12.80
CA LEU A 216 1.25 -2.33 13.49
C LEU A 216 1.12 -0.81 13.32
N THR A 217 2.23 -0.07 13.36
CA THR A 217 2.24 1.37 13.04
C THR A 217 1.71 1.62 11.62
N SER A 218 2.12 0.80 10.66
CA SER A 218 1.64 0.87 9.27
C SER A 218 0.14 0.54 9.16
N ALA A 219 -0.33 -0.50 9.85
CA ALA A 219 -1.75 -0.87 9.88
C ALA A 219 -2.62 0.23 10.50
N ARG A 220 -2.12 0.91 11.55
CA ARG A 220 -2.81 2.06 12.18
C ARG A 220 -2.92 3.26 11.25
N ILE A 221 -1.92 3.51 10.41
CA ILE A 221 -1.99 4.52 9.33
C ILE A 221 -3.11 4.17 8.35
N GLU A 222 -3.23 2.90 7.93
CA GLU A 222 -4.30 2.47 7.01
C GLU A 222 -5.69 2.63 7.66
N ILE A 223 -5.86 2.28 8.93
CA ILE A 223 -7.13 2.49 9.67
C ILE A 223 -7.47 3.99 9.73
N ARG A 224 -6.54 4.84 10.19
CA ARG A 224 -6.80 6.28 10.30
C ARG A 224 -7.01 6.92 8.94
N GLY A 225 -6.32 6.40 7.92
CA GLY A 225 -6.36 6.84 6.53
C GLY A 225 -7.68 6.52 5.82
N PHE A 226 -8.51 5.64 6.38
CA PHE A 226 -9.86 5.42 5.90
C PHE A 226 -10.64 6.74 5.76
N GLU A 227 -10.66 7.57 6.81
CA GLU A 227 -11.35 8.87 6.77
C GLU A 227 -10.82 9.77 5.64
N ALA A 228 -9.51 9.74 5.36
CA ALA A 228 -8.93 10.52 4.28
C ALA A 228 -9.50 10.11 2.91
N ILE A 229 -9.62 8.81 2.65
CA ILE A 229 -10.22 8.30 1.40
C ILE A 229 -11.68 8.75 1.28
N GLN A 230 -12.43 8.80 2.40
CA GLN A 230 -13.81 9.29 2.37
C GLN A 230 -13.90 10.76 2.01
N LEU A 231 -13.08 11.59 2.64
CA LEU A 231 -13.03 13.02 2.37
C LEU A 231 -12.63 13.30 0.90
N MET A 232 -11.73 12.50 0.33
CA MET A 232 -11.43 12.57 -1.11
C MET A 232 -12.67 12.24 -1.96
N GLY A 233 -13.40 11.18 -1.61
CA GLY A 233 -14.63 10.78 -2.29
C GLY A 233 -15.74 11.83 -2.23
N ASP A 234 -15.97 12.39 -1.05
CA ASP A 234 -16.96 13.45 -0.82
C ASP A 234 -16.64 14.71 -1.62
N ALA A 235 -15.35 15.09 -1.66
CA ALA A 235 -14.89 16.21 -2.47
C ALA A 235 -15.16 15.98 -3.97
N ILE A 236 -14.81 14.79 -4.49
CA ILE A 236 -15.04 14.40 -5.89
C ILE A 236 -16.55 14.40 -6.19
N ALA A 237 -17.36 13.79 -5.33
CA ALA A 237 -18.80 13.72 -5.48
C ALA A 237 -19.46 15.10 -5.50
N SER A 238 -19.02 16.00 -4.61
CA SER A 238 -19.50 17.39 -4.58
C SER A 238 -19.21 18.11 -5.92
N ILE A 239 -17.99 17.95 -6.45
CA ILE A 239 -17.59 18.52 -7.74
C ILE A 239 -18.40 17.92 -8.90
N HIS A 240 -18.56 16.60 -8.95
CA HIS A 240 -19.34 15.92 -10.00
C HIS A 240 -20.80 16.37 -9.99
N LYS A 241 -21.43 16.41 -8.81
CA LYS A 241 -22.81 16.88 -8.66
C LYS A 241 -22.99 18.32 -9.13
N ALA A 242 -22.02 19.20 -8.86
CA ALA A 242 -22.04 20.58 -9.35
C ALA A 242 -21.98 20.64 -10.89
N LYS A 243 -21.06 19.88 -11.51
CA LYS A 243 -20.93 19.78 -12.97
C LYS A 243 -22.19 19.22 -13.64
N GLU A 244 -22.73 18.10 -13.15
CA GLU A 244 -23.92 17.45 -13.70
C GLU A 244 -25.14 18.37 -13.69
N ARG A 245 -25.29 19.17 -12.62
CA ARG A 245 -26.40 20.12 -12.46
C ARG A 245 -26.12 21.48 -13.09
N ASN A 246 -24.94 21.68 -13.68
CA ASN A 246 -24.47 22.94 -14.23
C ASN A 246 -24.61 24.12 -13.23
N ILE A 247 -24.25 23.88 -11.97
CA ILE A 247 -24.25 24.88 -10.89
C ILE A 247 -22.81 25.17 -10.42
N PRO A 248 -22.55 26.33 -9.80
CA PRO A 248 -21.26 26.60 -9.18
C PRO A 248 -20.89 25.56 -8.11
N ILE A 249 -19.59 25.27 -7.99
CA ILE A 249 -19.06 24.40 -6.92
C ILE A 249 -19.30 25.10 -5.56
N ASP A 250 -19.76 24.34 -4.58
CA ASP A 250 -19.86 24.83 -3.20
C ASP A 250 -18.46 24.90 -2.58
N GLU A 251 -17.82 26.07 -2.73
CA GLU A 251 -16.47 26.32 -2.20
C GLU A 251 -16.41 26.19 -0.68
N THR A 252 -17.50 26.49 0.05
CA THR A 252 -17.51 26.41 1.53
C THR A 252 -17.50 24.96 1.99
N GLN A 253 -18.32 24.12 1.35
CA GLN A 253 -18.32 22.68 1.61
C GLN A 253 -16.95 22.08 1.28
N LEU A 254 -16.41 22.39 0.09
CA LEU A 254 -15.13 21.84 -0.36
C LEU A 254 -13.97 22.30 0.55
N GLN A 255 -13.99 23.55 1.01
CA GLN A 255 -13.02 24.07 1.98
C GLN A 255 -13.09 23.30 3.30
N SER A 256 -14.29 23.02 3.83
CA SER A 256 -14.45 22.24 5.06
C SER A 256 -13.92 20.81 4.92
N ILE A 257 -14.17 20.18 3.77
CA ILE A 257 -13.69 18.81 3.50
C ILE A 257 -12.15 18.80 3.47
N LEU A 258 -11.53 19.73 2.75
CA LEU A 258 -10.08 19.85 2.67
C LEU A 258 -9.45 20.21 4.02
N ALA A 259 -10.05 21.10 4.79
CA ALA A 259 -9.56 21.43 6.14
C ALA A 259 -9.57 20.19 7.05
N ARG A 260 -10.63 19.36 6.98
CA ARG A 260 -10.67 18.10 7.71
C ARG A 260 -9.62 17.11 7.20
N LEU A 261 -9.43 17.01 5.88
CA LEU A 261 -8.44 16.13 5.28
C LEU A 261 -7.01 16.47 5.75
N ALA A 262 -6.68 17.75 5.86
CA ALA A 262 -5.38 18.19 6.39
C ALA A 262 -5.15 17.69 7.83
N ILE A 263 -6.18 17.78 8.70
CA ILE A 263 -6.12 17.26 10.08
C ILE A 263 -5.88 15.76 10.08
N VAL A 264 -6.61 15.00 9.25
CA VAL A 264 -6.42 13.54 9.13
C VAL A 264 -4.97 13.22 8.75
N ILE A 265 -4.40 13.93 7.78
CA ILE A 265 -3.01 13.71 7.34
C ILE A 265 -2.01 14.01 8.46
N ASP A 266 -2.25 15.05 9.27
CA ASP A 266 -1.42 15.34 10.43
C ASP A 266 -1.52 14.24 11.52
N ASP A 267 -2.69 13.64 11.72
CA ASP A 267 -2.84 12.47 12.59
C ASP A 267 -2.02 11.28 12.04
N LEU A 268 -2.04 11.02 10.72
CA LEU A 268 -1.21 9.98 10.10
C LEU A 268 0.29 10.23 10.35
N ASN A 269 0.72 11.50 10.32
CA ASN A 269 2.09 11.90 10.60
C ASN A 269 2.48 11.61 12.06
N GLN A 270 1.58 11.83 13.02
CA GLN A 270 1.82 11.47 14.42
C GLN A 270 1.94 9.95 14.59
N ILE A 271 1.06 9.17 13.96
CA ILE A 271 1.14 7.70 13.99
C ILE A 271 2.47 7.23 13.39
N LEU A 272 2.87 7.77 12.23
CA LEU A 272 4.16 7.43 11.61
C LEU A 272 5.35 7.67 12.55
N TRP A 273 5.34 8.78 13.28
CA TRP A 273 6.40 9.11 14.23
C TRP A 273 6.47 8.14 15.41
N SER A 274 5.33 7.61 15.84
CA SER A 274 5.24 6.66 16.98
C SER A 274 5.92 5.31 16.73
N VAL A 275 6.40 5.02 15.50
CA VAL A 275 7.22 3.81 15.23
C VAL A 275 8.42 3.74 16.19
N ARG A 276 8.93 4.89 16.61
CA ARG A 276 10.08 5.03 17.52
C ARG A 276 9.81 4.57 18.94
N ASP A 277 8.55 4.53 19.34
CA ASP A 277 8.17 4.28 20.73
C ASP A 277 8.45 2.82 21.13
N ALA A 278 8.38 1.90 20.15
CA ALA A 278 8.61 0.49 20.41
C ALA A 278 9.28 -0.28 19.27
N CYS A 279 9.88 0.38 18.27
CA CYS A 279 10.77 -0.27 17.31
C CYS A 279 12.12 0.45 17.26
N GLY A 280 13.15 -0.12 17.88
CA GLY A 280 14.48 0.49 17.92
C GLY A 280 15.17 0.45 16.55
N TYR A 281 15.89 1.51 16.19
CA TYR A 281 16.59 1.58 14.89
C TYR A 281 17.65 0.49 14.71
N GLN A 282 18.31 0.07 15.81
CA GLN A 282 19.30 -1.01 15.79
C GLN A 282 18.64 -2.35 15.47
N PHE A 283 17.58 -2.68 16.20
CA PHE A 283 16.77 -3.87 15.94
C PHE A 283 16.24 -3.87 14.50
N PHE A 284 15.62 -2.76 14.06
CA PHE A 284 15.12 -2.64 12.71
C PHE A 284 16.22 -2.89 11.68
N TYR A 285 17.35 -2.21 11.76
CA TYR A 285 18.35 -2.27 10.70
C TYR A 285 19.11 -3.60 10.65
N TRP A 286 19.50 -4.13 11.80
CA TRP A 286 20.42 -5.27 11.92
C TRP A 286 19.70 -6.60 12.07
N VAL A 287 18.53 -6.64 12.72
CA VAL A 287 17.82 -7.89 13.02
C VAL A 287 16.67 -8.08 12.06
N PHE A 288 15.77 -7.11 11.94
CA PHE A 288 14.50 -7.27 11.23
C PHE A 288 14.56 -6.96 9.73
N ARG A 289 15.02 -5.78 9.33
CA ARG A 289 15.15 -5.34 7.92
C ARG A 289 15.80 -6.38 7.00
N PRO A 290 16.81 -7.15 7.43
CA PRO A 290 17.38 -8.18 6.58
C PRO A 290 16.38 -9.27 6.18
N TRP A 291 15.43 -9.65 7.05
CA TRP A 291 14.36 -10.60 6.72
C TRP A 291 13.45 -10.14 5.60
N ILE A 292 13.25 -8.84 5.41
CA ILE A 292 12.34 -8.28 4.41
C ILE A 292 13.07 -7.73 3.17
N ARG A 293 14.30 -8.20 2.92
CA ARG A 293 15.05 -7.84 1.71
C ARG A 293 14.51 -8.58 0.50
N GLY A 294 14.27 -7.84 -0.59
CA GLY A 294 14.00 -8.43 -1.90
C GLY A 294 15.27 -8.93 -2.61
N THR A 295 15.13 -9.23 -3.90
CA THR A 295 16.23 -9.74 -4.76
C THR A 295 17.22 -8.67 -5.21
N ASP A 296 16.85 -7.39 -5.13
CA ASP A 296 17.55 -6.24 -5.73
C ASP A 296 18.54 -5.56 -4.78
N GLN A 297 19.25 -6.35 -3.97
CA GLN A 297 20.11 -5.87 -2.87
C GLN A 297 21.41 -5.15 -3.33
N GLY A 298 21.63 -4.95 -4.63
CA GLY A 298 22.77 -4.25 -5.18
C GLY A 298 23.58 -5.09 -6.16
N TYR A 299 24.75 -4.58 -6.55
CA TYR A 299 25.64 -5.26 -7.49
C TYR A 299 26.11 -6.60 -6.89
N GLY A 300 25.97 -7.69 -7.66
CA GLY A 300 26.35 -9.05 -7.21
C GLY A 300 25.31 -9.79 -6.37
N SER A 301 24.15 -9.19 -6.06
CA SER A 301 23.07 -9.91 -5.36
C SER A 301 22.44 -10.96 -6.27
N PRO A 302 22.24 -12.20 -5.80
CA PRO A 302 21.67 -13.24 -6.64
C PRO A 302 20.19 -12.98 -6.92
N LYS A 303 19.81 -13.11 -8.19
CA LYS A 303 18.40 -13.19 -8.59
C LYS A 303 17.75 -14.43 -7.99
N TRP A 304 16.43 -14.46 -7.97
CA TRP A 304 15.66 -15.63 -7.54
C TRP A 304 15.06 -16.33 -8.75
N LEU A 305 15.39 -17.61 -8.91
CA LEU A 305 14.82 -18.49 -9.92
C LEU A 305 13.65 -19.25 -9.31
N TYR A 306 12.45 -19.04 -9.84
CA TYR A 306 11.23 -19.72 -9.46
C TYR A 306 11.09 -20.99 -10.31
N GLU A 307 11.54 -22.12 -9.77
CA GLU A 307 11.63 -23.38 -10.52
C GLU A 307 10.25 -23.88 -10.98
N GLY A 308 10.19 -24.40 -12.21
CA GLY A 308 8.98 -25.05 -12.72
C GLY A 308 7.86 -24.10 -13.17
N VAL A 309 8.02 -22.79 -13.01
CA VAL A 309 7.08 -21.77 -13.50
C VAL A 309 7.27 -21.61 -15.01
N ASP A 310 6.17 -21.67 -15.77
CA ASP A 310 6.14 -21.55 -17.24
C ASP A 310 7.17 -22.44 -17.96
N SER A 311 7.30 -23.72 -17.55
CA SER A 311 8.29 -24.74 -17.96
C SER A 311 9.49 -24.87 -17.00
N GLU A 312 10.69 -24.46 -17.40
CA GLU A 312 11.93 -24.69 -16.64
C GLU A 312 12.07 -23.75 -15.43
N GLY A 313 11.36 -22.62 -15.43
CA GLY A 313 11.37 -21.62 -14.36
C GLY A 313 11.55 -20.19 -14.87
N ILE A 314 11.27 -19.20 -14.01
CA ILE A 314 11.41 -17.77 -14.32
C ILE A 314 12.29 -17.09 -13.28
N GLU A 315 13.22 -16.24 -13.74
CA GLU A 315 13.95 -15.35 -12.86
C GLU A 315 13.18 -14.05 -12.63
N PHE A 316 12.97 -13.71 -11.36
CA PHE A 316 12.40 -12.43 -10.97
C PHE A 316 13.44 -11.60 -10.22
N GLN A 317 13.49 -10.31 -10.53
CA GLN A 317 14.24 -9.29 -9.79
C GLN A 317 13.25 -8.27 -9.24
N CYS A 318 12.80 -8.48 -8.00
CA CYS A 318 11.80 -7.68 -7.30
C CYS A 318 12.36 -7.13 -5.98
N SER A 319 11.87 -5.97 -5.58
CA SER A 319 12.18 -5.33 -4.31
C SER A 319 11.34 -5.90 -3.18
N GLY A 320 11.85 -5.80 -1.95
CA GLY A 320 11.10 -6.21 -0.76
C GLY A 320 9.97 -5.22 -0.42
N PRO A 321 9.20 -5.47 0.65
CA PRO A 321 8.16 -4.57 1.09
C PRO A 321 8.71 -3.18 1.43
N SER A 322 7.95 -2.14 1.08
CA SER A 322 8.26 -0.76 1.41
C SER A 322 6.99 0.08 1.54
N ALA A 323 7.06 1.19 2.27
CA ALA A 323 5.96 2.15 2.36
C ALA A 323 5.55 2.75 0.99
N GLY A 324 6.42 2.67 -0.02
CA GLY A 324 6.08 3.04 -1.40
C GLY A 324 5.02 2.15 -2.05
N GLN A 325 4.68 1.01 -1.43
CA GLN A 325 3.64 0.08 -1.88
C GLN A 325 2.30 0.31 -1.16
N ALA A 326 2.18 1.32 -0.28
CA ALA A 326 0.91 1.67 0.36
C ALA A 326 0.03 2.48 -0.60
N ALA A 327 -1.11 1.94 -1.02
CA ALA A 327 -2.02 2.60 -1.97
C ALA A 327 -2.55 3.95 -1.45
N LEU A 328 -2.73 4.08 -0.14
CA LEU A 328 -3.13 5.33 0.52
C LEU A 328 -2.19 6.51 0.18
N MET A 329 -0.87 6.28 0.18
CA MET A 329 0.09 7.33 -0.15
C MET A 329 -0.01 7.77 -1.61
N HIS A 330 -0.30 6.83 -2.52
CA HIS A 330 -0.54 7.15 -3.93
C HIS A 330 -1.85 7.91 -4.11
N ALA A 331 -2.89 7.56 -3.34
CA ALA A 331 -4.18 8.22 -3.40
C ALA A 331 -4.07 9.70 -3.05
N PHE A 332 -3.29 10.06 -2.01
CA PHE A 332 -3.01 11.47 -1.68
C PHE A 332 -2.35 12.22 -2.83
N ASP A 333 -1.30 11.64 -3.43
CA ASP A 333 -0.57 12.28 -4.53
C ASP A 333 -1.47 12.50 -5.75
N VAL A 334 -2.21 11.47 -6.13
CA VAL A 334 -3.12 11.51 -7.27
C VAL A 334 -4.25 12.50 -7.03
N PHE A 335 -4.91 12.44 -5.86
CA PHE A 335 -6.02 13.32 -5.52
C PHE A 335 -5.59 14.79 -5.51
N LEU A 336 -4.47 15.11 -4.85
CA LEU A 336 -3.95 16.48 -4.77
C LEU A 336 -3.24 16.93 -6.05
N GLY A 337 -3.04 16.06 -7.04
CA GLY A 337 -2.33 16.42 -8.28
C GLY A 337 -0.85 16.70 -8.08
N ILE A 338 -0.19 15.98 -7.16
CA ILE A 338 1.24 16.08 -6.90
C ILE A 338 2.00 15.31 -8.00
N GLY A 339 2.86 16.01 -8.73
CA GLY A 339 3.69 15.40 -9.76
C GLY A 339 4.92 14.69 -9.20
N HIS A 340 5.41 13.65 -9.90
CA HIS A 340 6.60 12.92 -9.51
C HIS A 340 7.72 13.07 -10.55
N PRO A 341 9.00 13.03 -10.14
CA PRO A 341 10.10 13.17 -11.07
C PRO A 341 10.11 11.99 -12.05
N GLN A 342 10.15 12.31 -13.35
CA GLN A 342 10.41 11.35 -14.42
C GLN A 342 11.90 10.97 -14.42
N LYS A 343 12.20 9.68 -14.56
CA LYS A 343 13.52 9.02 -14.76
C LYS A 343 14.80 9.59 -14.11
N ASP A 344 15.51 8.71 -13.41
CA ASP A 344 16.97 8.55 -13.56
C ASP A 344 17.22 7.05 -13.81
N ASP A 345 17.72 6.71 -15.00
CA ASP A 345 17.82 5.36 -15.56
C ASP A 345 18.82 4.43 -14.87
N ARG A 346 19.45 4.86 -13.77
CA ARG A 346 20.59 4.15 -13.18
C ARG A 346 20.23 3.00 -12.23
N TYR A 347 18.97 2.86 -11.82
CA TYR A 347 18.55 1.81 -10.88
C TYR A 347 17.08 1.45 -11.09
N SER A 348 16.79 0.29 -11.70
CA SER A 348 15.43 -0.14 -12.06
C SER A 348 14.82 -1.12 -11.02
N PRO A 349 13.94 -0.66 -10.11
CA PRO A 349 13.14 -1.51 -9.22
C PRO A 349 11.76 -1.78 -9.84
N THR A 350 11.72 -2.44 -10.98
CA THR A 350 10.52 -3.18 -11.39
C THR A 350 10.78 -4.65 -11.21
N CYS A 351 9.83 -5.36 -10.61
CA CYS A 351 9.80 -6.82 -10.59
C CYS A 351 9.93 -7.35 -12.03
N THR A 352 11.15 -7.73 -12.44
CA THR A 352 11.43 -8.11 -13.84
C THR A 352 10.69 -9.39 -14.18
N GLY A 353 10.08 -9.48 -15.37
CA GLY A 353 9.46 -10.73 -15.85
C GLY A 353 7.96 -10.87 -15.57
N MET A 354 7.29 -9.91 -14.91
CA MET A 354 5.82 -9.87 -14.93
C MET A 354 5.32 -9.44 -16.31
N ARG A 355 4.49 -10.27 -16.97
CA ARG A 355 3.75 -9.88 -18.18
C ARG A 355 2.80 -8.73 -17.81
N VAL A 356 2.77 -7.70 -18.65
CA VAL A 356 1.93 -6.52 -18.44
C VAL A 356 0.48 -6.87 -18.80
N HIS A 357 -0.48 -6.54 -17.95
CA HIS A 357 -1.90 -6.63 -18.31
C HIS A 357 -2.17 -5.71 -19.51
N PRO A 358 -2.98 -6.10 -20.53
CA PRO A 358 -3.20 -5.30 -21.74
C PRO A 358 -3.66 -3.86 -21.51
N SER A 359 -4.36 -3.58 -20.40
CA SER A 359 -4.74 -2.21 -20.01
C SER A 359 -3.57 -1.32 -19.57
N TYR A 360 -2.39 -1.92 -19.40
CA TYR A 360 -1.13 -1.28 -19.05
C TYR A 360 -0.01 -1.66 -20.01
N ASP A 361 -0.28 -2.46 -21.04
CA ASP A 361 0.72 -2.97 -21.98
C ASP A 361 1.13 -1.85 -22.95
N PRO A 362 2.35 -1.30 -22.87
CA PRO A 362 2.83 -0.30 -23.82
C PRO A 362 3.07 -0.89 -25.23
N HIS A 363 2.86 -2.20 -25.42
CA HIS A 363 3.00 -2.91 -26.69
C HIS A 363 1.70 -3.57 -27.18
N GLY A 364 0.58 -3.35 -26.49
CA GLY A 364 -0.71 -3.94 -26.80
C GLY A 364 -1.39 -3.28 -28.00
N ASN A 365 -1.51 -4.01 -29.11
CA ASN A 365 -2.13 -3.55 -30.35
C ASN A 365 -3.61 -3.12 -30.14
N PRO A 366 -3.98 -1.85 -30.37
CA PRO A 366 -5.28 -1.32 -30.00
C PRO A 366 -6.32 -1.60 -31.07
N ARG A 367 -7.12 -2.65 -30.88
CA ARG A 367 -8.42 -2.79 -31.55
C ARG A 367 -9.48 -3.19 -30.54
N THR A 368 -9.99 -2.20 -29.80
CA THR A 368 -11.41 -2.07 -29.41
C THR A 368 -11.56 -0.94 -28.37
N CYS A 369 -12.25 0.12 -28.77
CA CYS A 369 -13.27 0.89 -28.02
C CYS A 369 -13.13 2.42 -28.10
N PRO A 370 -14.27 3.13 -28.09
CA PRO A 370 -14.42 4.41 -28.78
C PRO A 370 -14.48 5.63 -27.84
N ALA A 371 -14.16 6.76 -28.47
CA ALA A 371 -14.63 8.12 -28.22
C ALA A 371 -14.07 8.89 -27.01
N SER A 372 -13.23 9.85 -27.39
CA SER A 372 -12.74 11.01 -26.65
C SER A 372 -13.65 12.23 -26.83
N SER A 373 -13.56 13.18 -25.89
CA SER A 373 -13.56 14.65 -26.08
C SER A 373 -13.19 15.26 -24.71
N ALA A 374 -12.46 16.35 -24.54
CA ALA A 374 -12.31 17.56 -25.34
C ALA A 374 -10.91 18.22 -25.12
N SER A 375 -10.59 19.18 -25.99
CA SER A 375 -9.29 19.80 -26.22
C SER A 375 -9.09 21.18 -25.56
N SER A 376 -7.80 21.60 -25.53
CA SER A 376 -7.23 22.97 -25.71
C SER A 376 -6.40 23.49 -24.51
N PRO A 377 -5.54 24.52 -24.67
CA PRO A 377 -4.49 24.73 -25.69
C PRO A 377 -3.08 24.97 -25.07
N SER A 378 -2.05 24.94 -25.91
CA SER A 378 -0.62 25.07 -25.60
C SER A 378 -0.21 26.41 -24.96
N ALA A 379 0.78 26.36 -24.05
CA ALA A 379 1.55 27.54 -23.64
C ALA A 379 3.06 27.24 -23.62
N ALA A 380 3.82 28.28 -23.96
CA ALA A 380 5.20 28.30 -24.40
C ALA A 380 6.26 27.82 -23.39
N THR A 381 7.29 27.17 -23.96
CA THR A 381 8.62 26.91 -23.37
C THR A 381 9.30 28.19 -22.87
N CYS A 382 9.85 28.12 -21.66
CA CYS A 382 10.79 29.10 -21.09
C CYS A 382 12.17 28.45 -20.87
N PRO A 383 13.29 29.17 -21.04
CA PRO A 383 14.62 28.59 -21.08
C PRO A 383 15.19 28.35 -19.67
N VAL A 384 15.71 27.14 -19.43
CA VAL A 384 16.44 26.79 -18.21
C VAL A 384 17.90 27.24 -18.35
N THR A 385 18.30 28.26 -17.59
CA THR A 385 19.71 28.56 -17.34
C THR A 385 20.28 27.57 -16.33
N GLY A 386 21.28 26.80 -16.74
CA GLY A 386 21.94 25.80 -15.90
C GLY A 386 22.70 26.42 -14.73
N LYS A 387 22.45 25.89 -13.52
CA LYS A 387 23.39 25.96 -12.40
C LYS A 387 23.91 24.56 -12.11
N LEU A 388 25.23 24.45 -11.93
CA LEU A 388 25.95 23.23 -11.55
C LEU A 388 25.36 22.61 -10.27
N PRO A 389 25.45 21.27 -10.10
CA PRO A 389 25.03 20.59 -8.88
C PRO A 389 25.94 20.96 -7.69
N PRO A 390 25.41 20.99 -6.45
CA PRO A 390 26.20 21.27 -5.25
C PRO A 390 27.19 20.14 -4.94
N SER A 391 28.31 20.48 -4.31
CA SER A 391 29.39 19.56 -3.98
C SER A 391 29.05 18.67 -2.76
N PRO A 392 29.75 17.52 -2.58
CA PRO A 392 29.45 16.54 -1.53
C PRO A 392 29.49 17.07 -0.09
N THR A 393 30.21 18.16 0.16
CA THR A 393 30.40 18.78 1.48
C THR A 393 29.22 19.61 1.97
N ASP A 394 28.36 20.12 1.08
CA ASP A 394 27.13 20.83 1.48
C ASP A 394 26.11 19.87 2.12
N MET A 395 26.09 18.61 1.67
CA MET A 395 25.15 17.60 2.18
C MET A 395 25.42 17.17 3.61
N SER A 396 26.70 17.15 4.06
CA SER A 396 27.06 16.77 5.43
C SER A 396 26.72 17.85 6.45
N ASN A 397 26.74 19.12 6.05
CA ASN A 397 26.49 20.25 6.94
C ASN A 397 24.99 20.49 7.16
N GLU A 398 24.15 20.32 6.14
CA GLU A 398 22.69 20.36 6.29
C GLU A 398 22.17 19.19 7.15
N LEU A 399 22.69 17.96 6.94
CA LEU A 399 22.33 16.82 7.80
C LEU A 399 22.71 17.07 9.27
N ARG A 400 23.79 17.81 9.52
CA ARG A 400 24.19 18.23 10.87
C ARG A 400 23.25 19.30 11.44
N SER A 401 22.85 20.30 10.66
CA SER A 401 21.93 21.35 11.13
C SER A 401 20.54 20.78 11.44
N PHE A 402 20.05 19.82 10.65
CA PHE A 402 18.77 19.12 10.90
C PHE A 402 18.79 18.24 12.16
N LEU A 403 19.95 17.74 12.58
CA LEU A 403 20.10 16.96 13.81
C LEU A 403 20.31 17.86 15.04
N LEU A 404 20.89 19.05 14.86
CA LEU A 404 21.14 20.01 15.96
C LEU A 404 19.88 20.76 16.41
N GLU A 405 18.80 20.76 15.62
CA GLU A 405 17.47 21.23 16.06
C GLU A 405 16.81 20.33 17.13
N GLU A 406 17.39 19.17 17.48
CA GLU A 406 16.90 18.29 18.57
C GLU A 406 17.06 18.86 19.99
N ALA A 407 17.80 19.96 20.19
CA ALA A 407 18.17 20.42 21.54
C ALA A 407 17.12 21.24 22.31
N ALA A 408 15.89 21.40 21.80
CA ALA A 408 14.92 22.32 22.42
C ALA A 408 13.47 21.82 22.41
N TYR A 409 13.15 20.67 23.02
CA TYR A 409 11.80 20.44 23.55
C TYR A 409 11.84 19.63 24.86
N PRO A 410 10.97 19.96 25.83
CA PRO A 410 11.11 19.55 27.22
C PRO A 410 10.79 18.07 27.41
N THR A 411 11.59 17.43 28.27
CA THR A 411 11.30 16.14 28.88
C THR A 411 9.89 16.12 29.47
N PRO A 412 9.09 15.05 29.25
CA PRO A 412 7.77 14.95 29.86
C PRO A 412 7.89 14.88 31.39
N PRO A 413 7.05 15.59 32.16
CA PRO A 413 7.05 15.47 33.61
C PRO A 413 6.45 14.12 34.05
N ALA A 414 6.97 13.61 35.16
CA ALA A 414 6.57 12.34 35.78
C ALA A 414 5.10 12.33 36.23
N GLU A 415 4.53 11.12 36.25
CA GLU A 415 3.18 10.74 36.72
C GLU A 415 2.65 11.59 37.88
N LYS A 416 1.35 11.95 37.80
CA LYS A 416 0.43 11.91 38.94
C LYS A 416 -1.05 12.07 38.56
N THR A 417 -1.80 11.05 38.96
CA THR A 417 -3.13 11.06 39.61
C THR A 417 -4.40 11.37 38.80
N GLU A 418 -5.33 10.43 38.95
CA GLU A 418 -6.76 10.45 38.64
C GLU A 418 -7.46 11.81 38.79
N LEU A 419 -8.38 12.10 37.86
CA LEU A 419 -9.61 12.84 38.16
C LEU A 419 -10.69 12.56 37.10
N MET A 420 -11.73 11.86 37.53
CA MET A 420 -13.01 11.74 36.84
C MET A 420 -13.64 13.11 36.62
N ILE A 421 -14.07 13.41 35.39
CA ILE A 421 -15.11 14.42 35.14
C ILE A 421 -16.09 13.89 34.09
N THR A 422 -17.32 13.69 34.56
CA THR A 422 -18.56 13.45 33.84
C THR A 422 -18.98 14.66 33.02
N LEU A 423 -19.54 14.45 31.82
CA LEU A 423 -20.33 15.47 31.12
C LEU A 423 -21.67 14.92 30.61
N PRO A 424 -22.78 15.69 30.68
CA PRO A 424 -24.13 15.17 30.55
C PRO A 424 -24.67 15.20 29.11
N LEU A 425 -25.43 14.15 28.79
CA LEU A 425 -26.35 14.08 27.65
C LEU A 425 -27.56 15.01 27.88
N LYS A 426 -27.91 15.81 26.87
CA LYS A 426 -29.28 16.32 26.70
C LYS A 426 -29.77 16.11 25.27
N LEU A 427 -30.69 15.16 25.18
CA LEU A 427 -31.68 14.97 24.12
C LEU A 427 -32.41 16.28 23.78
N LEU A 428 -32.68 16.51 22.51
CA LEU A 428 -33.96 17.09 22.06
C LEU A 428 -34.46 16.36 20.82
N SER A 429 -35.59 15.69 21.00
CA SER A 429 -36.49 15.16 19.98
C SER A 429 -37.21 16.29 19.27
N LEU A 430 -37.51 16.15 17.97
CA LEU A 430 -38.71 16.77 17.40
C LEU A 430 -39.29 15.91 16.27
N GLU A 431 -40.60 16.00 16.17
CA GLU A 431 -41.53 14.99 15.68
C GLU A 431 -41.76 14.95 14.17
N ARG A 432 -42.35 13.82 13.78
CA ARG A 432 -42.85 13.42 12.46
C ARG A 432 -44.21 14.10 12.18
N SER A 433 -44.57 14.24 10.90
CA SER A 433 -45.78 13.67 10.22
C SER A 433 -46.10 14.44 8.90
N PRO A 434 -47.08 14.04 8.06
CA PRO A 434 -46.80 13.36 6.79
C PRO A 434 -47.44 14.09 5.59
N LYS A 435 -47.17 13.64 4.35
CA LYS A 435 -48.18 13.60 3.28
C LYS A 435 -47.71 12.74 2.12
N LEU A 436 -48.58 11.78 1.78
CA LEU A 436 -48.56 10.94 0.60
C LEU A 436 -48.66 11.77 -0.68
N LEU A 437 -48.12 11.25 -1.78
CA LEU A 437 -48.83 11.09 -3.06
C LEU A 437 -48.06 10.09 -3.97
N THR A 438 -48.86 9.33 -4.72
CA THR A 438 -48.60 8.14 -5.55
C THR A 438 -47.85 8.40 -6.87
N PRO A 439 -47.33 7.35 -7.56
CA PRO A 439 -46.57 7.48 -8.81
C PRO A 439 -47.46 7.34 -10.06
N PRO A 440 -47.02 7.84 -11.23
CA PRO A 440 -47.51 7.33 -12.51
C PRO A 440 -46.40 6.62 -13.32
N SER A 441 -46.67 5.33 -13.56
CA SER A 441 -46.59 4.58 -14.83
C SER A 441 -45.59 4.98 -15.94
N SER A 442 -44.80 3.97 -16.33
CA SER A 442 -44.16 3.74 -17.63
C SER A 442 -45.11 3.89 -18.83
N PRO A 443 -44.55 4.19 -20.03
CA PRO A 443 -44.89 3.37 -21.18
C PRO A 443 -43.66 2.94 -22.03
N TYR A 444 -43.84 1.78 -22.66
CA TYR A 444 -43.01 1.07 -23.63
C TYR A 444 -42.55 1.89 -24.86
N GLY A 445 -41.45 1.45 -25.49
CA GLY A 445 -41.21 1.63 -26.92
C GLY A 445 -39.75 1.56 -27.38
N SER A 446 -39.27 0.40 -27.79
CA SER A 446 -38.06 0.28 -28.64
C SER A 446 -38.36 0.75 -30.06
N PRO A 447 -37.35 1.27 -30.79
CA PRO A 447 -37.09 0.67 -32.10
C PRO A 447 -35.60 0.50 -32.43
N VAL A 448 -35.33 -0.61 -33.11
CA VAL A 448 -34.12 -0.97 -33.84
C VAL A 448 -34.07 -0.19 -35.15
N LEU A 449 -32.95 0.45 -35.49
CA LEU A 449 -32.61 0.77 -36.89
C LEU A 449 -31.09 0.71 -37.14
N SER A 450 -30.77 -0.11 -38.13
CA SER A 450 -29.49 -0.33 -38.79
C SER A 450 -29.13 0.80 -39.77
N ALA A 451 -27.86 1.23 -39.81
CA ALA A 451 -27.18 1.69 -41.03
C ALA A 451 -25.67 1.88 -40.78
N SER A 452 -24.84 1.24 -41.61
CA SER A 452 -23.47 1.69 -41.90
C SER A 452 -23.51 2.64 -43.10
N PRO A 453 -22.62 3.64 -43.19
CA PRO A 453 -21.74 3.63 -44.37
C PRO A 453 -20.32 4.22 -44.19
N SER A 454 -19.45 3.67 -45.05
CA SER A 454 -18.28 4.22 -45.73
C SER A 454 -17.04 4.70 -44.96
N CYS A 455 -15.95 4.01 -45.28
CA CYS A 455 -14.56 4.21 -44.92
C CYS A 455 -14.01 5.54 -45.48
N GLY A 456 -13.55 6.43 -44.60
CA GLY A 456 -12.69 7.58 -44.91
C GLY A 456 -11.30 7.38 -44.32
N GLU A 457 -10.27 7.83 -45.03
CA GLU A 457 -8.84 7.64 -44.71
C GLU A 457 -8.47 8.00 -43.27
N VAL A 458 -7.72 7.11 -42.61
CA VAL A 458 -7.22 7.26 -41.24
C VAL A 458 -6.07 8.28 -41.25
N PRO A 459 -6.15 9.41 -40.53
CA PRO A 459 -5.00 10.28 -40.33
C PRO A 459 -3.94 9.53 -39.52
N LYS A 460 -2.69 9.52 -40.01
CA LYS A 460 -1.55 8.96 -39.27
C LYS A 460 -1.45 9.64 -37.91
N LEU A 461 -1.72 8.89 -36.83
CA LEU A 461 -1.49 9.34 -35.46
C LEU A 461 -0.01 9.64 -35.27
N GLN A 462 0.28 10.81 -34.71
CA GLN A 462 1.60 11.11 -34.15
C GLN A 462 1.84 10.22 -32.90
N PRO A 463 3.09 9.83 -32.62
CA PRO A 463 3.42 8.99 -31.45
C PRO A 463 2.93 9.63 -30.14
N GLN A 464 2.26 8.85 -29.29
CA GLN A 464 1.72 9.25 -27.99
C GLN A 464 2.81 9.66 -26.99
N ALA A 465 2.39 10.53 -26.06
CA ALA A 465 3.13 11.20 -24.98
C ALA A 465 4.00 10.30 -24.09
N ASP A 466 5.07 10.89 -23.54
CA ASP A 466 6.02 10.28 -22.60
C ASP A 466 5.31 9.52 -21.45
N LEU A 467 5.61 8.22 -21.33
CA LEU A 467 5.09 7.34 -20.28
C LEU A 467 5.63 7.75 -18.90
N ASP A 468 4.77 7.79 -17.87
CA ASP A 468 5.20 8.03 -16.48
C ASP A 468 6.00 6.83 -15.97
N THR A 469 7.31 7.03 -15.81
CA THR A 469 8.27 6.00 -15.38
C THR A 469 8.72 6.20 -13.94
N SER A 470 8.05 7.05 -13.17
CA SER A 470 8.42 7.38 -11.80
C SER A 470 8.45 6.16 -10.87
N PHE A 471 9.22 6.25 -9.78
CA PHE A 471 9.33 5.18 -8.78
C PHE A 471 7.96 4.72 -8.25
N ILE A 472 7.07 5.67 -7.92
CA ILE A 472 5.76 5.38 -7.36
C ILE A 472 4.89 4.60 -8.35
N VAL A 473 4.94 4.90 -9.65
CA VAL A 473 4.23 4.12 -10.68
C VAL A 473 4.77 2.69 -10.75
N ARG A 474 6.09 2.49 -10.61
CA ARG A 474 6.67 1.13 -10.57
C ARG A 474 6.24 0.34 -9.34
N MET A 475 6.05 1.01 -8.20
CA MET A 475 5.56 0.38 -6.98
C MET A 475 4.11 -0.11 -7.08
N ARG A 476 3.31 0.40 -8.02
CA ARG A 476 1.94 -0.09 -8.25
C ARG A 476 1.88 -1.58 -8.57
N LYS A 477 2.92 -2.14 -9.19
CA LYS A 477 3.03 -3.60 -9.45
C LYS A 477 3.09 -4.47 -8.19
N TYR A 478 3.40 -3.87 -7.04
CA TYR A 478 3.44 -4.52 -5.73
C TYR A 478 2.17 -4.24 -4.92
N ILE A 479 1.23 -3.47 -5.47
CA ILE A 479 -0.07 -3.16 -4.89
C ILE A 479 -1.09 -4.17 -5.44
N PRO A 480 -2.04 -4.69 -4.65
CA PRO A 480 -3.10 -5.56 -5.15
C PRO A 480 -3.82 -4.96 -6.38
N GLY A 481 -4.11 -5.76 -7.40
CA GLY A 481 -4.62 -5.25 -8.68
C GLY A 481 -5.93 -4.46 -8.59
N ASN A 482 -6.80 -4.82 -7.64
CA ASN A 482 -8.02 -4.07 -7.34
C ASN A 482 -7.71 -2.65 -6.83
N HIS A 483 -6.73 -2.50 -5.93
CA HIS A 483 -6.26 -1.19 -5.45
C HIS A 483 -5.54 -0.41 -6.56
N GLN A 484 -4.84 -1.08 -7.47
CA GLN A 484 -4.27 -0.42 -8.67
C GLN A 484 -5.36 0.18 -9.56
N LYS A 485 -6.46 -0.55 -9.80
CA LYS A 485 -7.62 -0.05 -10.56
C LYS A 485 -8.24 1.19 -9.91
N PHE A 486 -8.33 1.20 -8.58
CA PHE A 486 -8.76 2.40 -7.85
C PHE A 486 -7.86 3.60 -8.13
N LEU A 487 -6.54 3.44 -8.02
CA LEU A 487 -5.59 4.53 -8.28
C LEU A 487 -5.66 5.04 -9.72
N LEU A 488 -5.91 4.15 -10.69
CA LEU A 488 -6.16 4.54 -12.07
C LEU A 488 -7.46 5.33 -12.22
N HIS A 489 -8.54 4.89 -11.56
CA HIS A 489 -9.81 5.61 -11.58
C HIS A 489 -9.66 7.00 -10.96
N LEU A 490 -9.04 7.09 -9.78
CA LEU A 490 -8.80 8.34 -9.06
C LEU A 490 -7.97 9.35 -9.86
N ALA A 491 -7.08 8.90 -10.75
CA ALA A 491 -6.26 9.78 -11.59
C ALA A 491 -7.06 10.71 -12.50
N HIS A 492 -8.28 10.30 -12.87
CA HIS A 492 -9.20 11.11 -13.69
C HIS A 492 -9.97 12.16 -12.86
N SER A 493 -9.87 12.11 -11.53
CA SER A 493 -10.69 12.88 -10.59
C SER A 493 -9.83 13.73 -9.64
N ASN A 494 -8.62 14.14 -10.07
CA ASN A 494 -7.75 14.96 -9.23
C ASN A 494 -8.38 16.36 -8.98
N ILE A 495 -8.27 16.85 -7.75
CA ILE A 495 -9.01 18.03 -7.28
C ILE A 495 -8.37 19.35 -7.70
N ARG A 496 -7.07 19.32 -8.00
CA ARG A 496 -6.27 20.52 -8.18
C ARG A 496 -6.80 21.47 -9.27
N PRO A 497 -7.17 21.03 -10.48
CA PRO A 497 -7.75 21.91 -11.50
C PRO A 497 -9.03 22.59 -11.04
N HIS A 498 -9.84 21.91 -10.23
CA HIS A 498 -11.08 22.46 -9.69
C HIS A 498 -10.82 23.57 -8.68
N VAL A 499 -9.87 23.38 -7.76
CA VAL A 499 -9.44 24.43 -6.83
C VAL A 499 -8.85 25.65 -7.57
N GLY A 500 -8.17 25.42 -8.70
CA GLY A 500 -7.59 26.50 -9.50
C GLY A 500 -8.61 27.43 -10.17
N ILE A 501 -9.82 26.92 -10.47
CA ILE A 501 -10.90 27.70 -11.09
C ILE A 501 -11.73 28.45 -10.03
N CYS A 502 -11.73 27.97 -8.79
CA CYS A 502 -12.43 28.63 -7.69
C CYS A 502 -11.90 30.04 -7.41
N ALA A 503 -12.82 30.94 -7.05
CA ALA A 503 -12.52 32.35 -6.84
C ALA A 503 -12.01 32.63 -5.42
N GLY A 504 -12.40 31.82 -4.43
CA GLY A 504 -12.05 32.03 -3.03
C GLY A 504 -10.59 31.74 -2.71
N SER A 505 -9.94 32.62 -1.95
CA SER A 505 -8.63 32.34 -1.35
C SER A 505 -8.72 31.28 -0.23
N GLY A 506 -9.90 31.08 0.37
CA GLY A 506 -10.15 30.09 1.42
C GLY A 506 -9.97 28.64 0.97
N ILE A 507 -10.52 28.27 -0.19
CA ILE A 507 -10.36 26.92 -0.76
C ILE A 507 -8.91 26.62 -1.14
N ARG A 508 -8.20 27.61 -1.69
CA ARG A 508 -6.76 27.49 -2.01
C ARG A 508 -5.92 27.33 -0.75
N ARG A 509 -6.25 28.04 0.35
CA ARG A 509 -5.63 27.84 1.67
C ARG A 509 -5.84 26.42 2.18
N ALA A 510 -7.08 25.93 2.22
CA ALA A 510 -7.37 24.58 2.71
C ALA A 510 -6.72 23.48 1.85
N TYR A 511 -6.65 23.66 0.52
CA TYR A 511 -5.87 22.80 -0.35
C TYR A 511 -4.37 22.84 -0.01
N ASN A 512 -3.80 24.04 0.14
CA ASN A 512 -2.40 24.20 0.52
C ASN A 512 -2.10 23.57 1.89
N ASP A 513 -3.03 23.63 2.85
CA ASP A 513 -2.91 22.98 4.16
C ASP A 513 -2.78 21.45 4.02
N CYS A 514 -3.56 20.83 3.12
CA CYS A 514 -3.40 19.40 2.78
C CYS A 514 -2.01 19.11 2.20
N VAL A 515 -1.56 19.93 1.25
CA VAL A 515 -0.22 19.79 0.63
C VAL A 515 0.89 19.93 1.67
N TRP A 516 0.77 20.89 2.58
CA TRP A 516 1.71 21.06 3.69
C TRP A 516 1.69 19.89 4.67
N ALA A 517 0.52 19.33 4.98
CA ALA A 517 0.40 18.14 5.81
C ALA A 517 1.11 16.93 5.18
N ILE A 518 0.94 16.69 3.87
CA ILE A 518 1.69 15.64 3.15
C ILE A 518 3.19 15.92 3.14
N LYS A 519 3.60 17.18 2.99
CA LYS A 519 5.02 17.54 3.08
C LYS A 519 5.58 17.23 4.48
N ARG A 520 4.87 17.58 5.55
CA ARG A 520 5.25 17.25 6.94
C ARG A 520 5.38 15.74 7.13
N PHE A 521 4.42 14.96 6.63
CA PHE A 521 4.50 13.50 6.62
C PHE A 521 5.78 12.99 5.95
N ARG A 522 6.12 13.55 4.78
CA ARG A 522 7.36 13.20 4.04
C ARG A 522 8.63 13.62 4.78
N ASP A 523 8.63 14.78 5.43
CA ASP A 523 9.76 15.22 6.27
C ASP A 523 9.99 14.27 7.44
N THR A 524 8.93 13.88 8.15
CA THR A 524 8.96 12.89 9.22
C THR A 524 9.48 11.54 8.71
N HIS A 525 8.99 11.07 7.56
CA HIS A 525 9.47 9.84 6.95
C HIS A 525 10.97 9.90 6.60
N ILE A 526 11.46 11.03 6.07
CA ILE A 526 12.89 11.25 5.80
C ILE A 526 13.70 11.18 7.10
N LYS A 527 13.21 11.77 8.19
CA LYS A 527 13.86 11.69 9.52
C LYS A 527 13.96 10.23 9.98
N ILE A 528 12.86 9.47 9.90
CA ILE A 528 12.85 8.04 10.25
C ILE A 528 13.84 7.27 9.38
N VAL A 529 13.81 7.42 8.06
CA VAL A 529 14.75 6.73 7.16
C VAL A 529 16.21 7.09 7.45
N THR A 530 16.47 8.34 7.85
CA THR A 530 17.81 8.78 8.23
C THR A 530 18.30 8.05 9.48
N LEU A 531 17.46 7.95 10.51
CA LEU A 531 17.77 7.26 11.76
C LEU A 531 17.84 5.73 11.61
N TYR A 532 16.92 5.14 10.84
CA TYR A 532 16.71 3.70 10.76
C TYR A 532 17.51 3.01 9.66
N VAL A 533 17.99 3.75 8.65
CA VAL A 533 18.70 3.15 7.51
C VAL A 533 20.04 3.83 7.27
N ILE A 534 20.04 5.16 7.10
CA ILE A 534 21.23 5.87 6.63
C ILE A 534 22.32 5.90 7.70
N HIS A 535 21.96 6.26 8.94
CA HIS A 535 22.92 6.33 10.02
C HIS A 535 23.53 4.96 10.34
N PRO A 536 22.76 3.87 10.57
CA PRO A 536 23.31 2.54 10.80
C PRO A 536 24.16 2.01 9.64
N ALA A 537 23.78 2.29 8.39
CA ALA A 537 24.55 1.89 7.22
C ALA A 537 25.95 2.51 7.20
N ARG A 538 26.06 3.80 7.56
CA ARG A 538 27.33 4.53 7.60
C ARG A 538 28.21 4.12 8.79
N SER A 539 27.59 3.80 9.93
CA SER A 539 28.33 3.28 11.09
C SER A 539 29.05 1.95 10.79
N LYS A 540 28.55 1.12 9.85
CA LYS A 540 29.25 -0.09 9.37
C LYS A 540 30.50 0.21 8.54
N VAL A 541 30.47 1.30 7.76
CA VAL A 541 31.56 1.69 6.83
C VAL A 541 32.77 2.22 7.61
N LEU A 542 32.53 3.02 8.65
CA LEU A 542 33.59 3.56 9.51
C LEU A 542 34.40 2.50 10.27
N VAL A 543 33.87 1.28 10.40
CA VAL A 543 34.53 0.17 11.11
C VAL A 543 35.28 -0.77 10.17
N LYS A 544 34.99 -0.77 8.85
CA LYS A 544 35.55 -1.76 7.93
C LYS A 544 36.48 -1.25 6.84
N ASP A 545 36.35 -0.03 6.29
CA ASP A 545 37.33 0.53 5.34
C ASP A 545 37.07 2.03 5.06
N ALA A 546 38.12 2.86 5.10
CA ALA A 546 38.04 4.31 4.85
C ALA A 546 37.78 4.70 3.37
N ASP A 547 37.86 3.74 2.43
CA ASP A 547 37.72 3.99 0.99
C ASP A 547 36.30 3.69 0.42
N ALA A 548 35.35 3.25 1.26
CA ALA A 548 33.99 2.89 0.84
C ALA A 548 32.94 4.02 0.97
N GLU A 549 33.36 5.28 1.13
CA GLU A 549 32.46 6.44 1.34
C GLU A 549 31.55 6.80 0.14
N SER A 550 31.72 6.19 -1.04
CA SER A 550 31.05 6.62 -2.27
C SER A 550 29.80 5.83 -2.69
N ALA A 551 29.46 4.72 -2.02
CA ALA A 551 28.31 3.88 -2.43
C ALA A 551 26.97 4.43 -1.89
N PRO A 552 25.92 4.61 -2.73
CA PRO A 552 24.64 5.13 -2.29
C PRO A 552 23.89 4.14 -1.37
N VAL A 553 23.43 4.62 -0.20
CA VAL A 553 22.63 3.82 0.74
C VAL A 553 21.24 3.51 0.16
N ARG A 554 20.88 2.23 0.13
CA ARG A 554 19.63 1.74 -0.46
C ARG A 554 18.60 1.31 0.58
N GLY A 555 17.33 1.53 0.26
CA GLY A 555 16.19 1.01 1.02
C GLY A 555 15.89 -0.45 0.72
N THR A 556 14.90 -1.03 1.41
CA THR A 556 14.37 -2.37 1.05
C THR A 556 13.73 -2.39 -0.34
N GLY A 557 13.25 -1.22 -0.81
CA GLY A 557 12.77 -0.96 -2.17
C GLY A 557 13.87 -0.78 -3.24
N GLY A 558 15.14 -1.05 -2.93
CA GLY A 558 16.24 -1.08 -3.90
C GLY A 558 16.80 0.27 -4.38
N THR A 559 16.17 1.41 -4.06
CA THR A 559 16.56 2.76 -4.53
C THR A 559 17.50 3.51 -3.59
N SER A 560 18.30 4.44 -4.14
CA SER A 560 18.99 5.48 -3.35
C SER A 560 17.97 6.35 -2.64
N LEU A 561 17.94 6.26 -1.31
CA LEU A 561 16.82 6.77 -0.51
C LEU A 561 16.76 8.30 -0.45
N VAL A 562 17.90 8.96 -0.25
CA VAL A 562 17.93 10.40 0.04
C VAL A 562 17.48 11.25 -1.16
N PRO A 563 18.02 11.08 -2.38
CA PRO A 563 17.62 11.90 -3.51
C PRO A 563 16.15 11.68 -3.88
N LEU A 564 15.69 10.43 -3.83
CA LEU A 564 14.30 10.07 -4.13
C LEU A 564 13.33 10.74 -3.16
N LEU A 565 13.52 10.56 -1.85
CA LEU A 565 12.61 11.12 -0.85
C LEU A 565 12.63 12.66 -0.86
N LYS A 566 13.81 13.29 -1.03
CA LYS A 566 13.92 14.74 -1.18
C LYS A 566 13.15 15.24 -2.40
N ALA A 567 13.25 14.56 -3.55
CA ALA A 567 12.52 14.95 -4.76
C ALA A 567 11.00 14.88 -4.54
N TYR A 568 10.50 13.82 -3.90
CA TYR A 568 9.07 13.69 -3.61
C TYR A 568 8.57 14.80 -2.68
N ARG A 569 9.32 15.10 -1.61
CA ARG A 569 8.98 16.21 -0.72
C ARG A 569 8.97 17.56 -1.45
N ASN A 570 10.00 17.84 -2.25
CA ASN A 570 10.11 19.11 -2.96
C ASN A 570 8.98 19.25 -3.99
N ASN A 571 8.63 18.18 -4.71
CA ASN A 571 7.51 18.20 -5.63
C ASN A 571 6.15 18.42 -4.95
N THR A 572 5.93 17.86 -3.75
CA THR A 572 4.76 18.20 -2.94
C THR A 572 4.70 19.71 -2.70
N ALA A 573 5.80 20.29 -2.21
CA ALA A 573 5.86 21.73 -1.94
C ALA A 573 5.61 22.57 -3.19
N ASN A 574 6.09 22.14 -4.36
CA ASN A 574 5.88 22.83 -5.63
C ASN A 574 4.42 22.79 -6.14
N THR A 575 3.56 22.02 -5.50
CA THR A 575 2.15 21.86 -5.93
C THR A 575 1.23 22.93 -5.33
N ILE A 576 1.71 23.71 -4.33
CA ILE A 576 0.93 24.77 -3.68
C ILE A 576 0.44 25.83 -4.67
N PHE A 577 -0.74 26.40 -4.41
CA PHE A 577 -1.20 27.62 -5.07
C PHE A 577 -0.53 28.84 -4.44
N GLN A 578 -0.19 29.83 -5.26
CA GLN A 578 0.07 31.17 -4.77
C GLN A 578 -1.23 31.77 -4.24
N ILE A 579 -1.14 32.40 -3.08
CA ILE A 579 -2.26 33.08 -2.42
C ILE A 579 -1.79 34.53 -2.22
N ASP A 580 -2.65 35.48 -2.60
CA ASP A 580 -2.43 36.92 -2.43
C ASP A 580 -2.55 37.38 -0.97
#